data_AF-A0A925AYC1-F1
#
_entry.id   AF-A0A925AYC1-F1
#
_cell.length_a   1.000
_cell.length_b   1.000
_cell.length_c   1.000
_cell.angle_alpha   90.00
_cell.angle_beta   90.00
_cell.angle_gamma   90.00
#
_symmetry.space_group_name_H-M   'P 1'
#
loop_
_entity.id
_entity.type
_entity.pdbx_description
1 polymer ?
#
loop_
_entity_poly.entity_id
_entity_poly.type
_entity_poly.pdbx_seq_one_letter_code
_entity_poly.pdbx_strand_id
1 'polypeptide(L)' 'MHVFTPMDVADHAVNKYLGVLVAAKYARVLNERTLPGMRGPEKKLTTQALEQLTSGEIKYHVTTRRR' A
#
# COMPACT_ATOMS: atom_id res chain seq x y z
N MET A 1 12.87 11.18 4.25
CA MET A 1 12.63 9.74 4.02
C MET A 1 11.80 9.25 5.20
N HIS A 2 10.55 8.83 4.96
CA HIS A 2 9.68 8.30 6.02
C HIS A 2 10.04 6.82 6.26
N VAL A 3 10.17 6.44 7.53
CA VAL A 3 10.51 5.08 7.97
C VAL A 3 9.29 4.50 8.66
N PHE A 4 8.90 3.28 8.26
CA PHE A 4 7.84 2.51 8.88
C PHE A 4 8.45 1.27 9.53
N THR A 5 8.06 0.98 10.76
CA THR A 5 8.53 -0.20 11.47
C THR A 5 7.73 -1.44 11.08
N PRO A 6 8.30 -2.65 11.26
CA PRO A 6 7.54 -3.88 11.07
C PRO A 6 6.27 -3.98 11.93
N MET A 7 6.26 -3.32 13.10
CA MET A 7 5.12 -3.32 14.00
C MET A 7 4.00 -2.44 13.46
N ASP A 8 4.32 -1.24 12.97
CA ASP A 8 3.34 -0.31 12.37
C ASP A 8 2.53 -0.99 11.24
N VAL A 9 3.20 -1.84 10.46
CA VAL A 9 2.57 -2.60 9.37
C VAL A 9 1.75 -3.79 9.90
N ALA A 10 2.20 -4.43 10.97
CA ALA A 10 1.54 -5.59 11.55
C ALA A 10 0.27 -5.21 12.34
N ASP A 11 0.16 -3.99 12.85
CA ASP A 11 -1.04 -3.54 13.59
C ASP A 11 -2.28 -3.47 12.68
N HIS A 12 -2.08 -3.24 11.38
CA HIS A 12 -3.14 -3.11 10.38
C HIS A 12 -3.17 -4.27 9.36
N ALA A 13 -2.42 -5.35 9.62
CA ALA A 13 -2.42 -6.53 8.78
C ALA A 13 -2.25 -7.81 9.60
N VAL A 14 -2.63 -8.97 9.03
CA VAL A 14 -2.45 -10.25 9.73
C VAL A 14 -0.99 -10.53 10.08
N ASN A 15 -0.06 -10.05 9.24
CA ASN A 15 1.36 -10.04 9.53
C ASN A 15 2.07 -8.98 8.66
N LYS A 16 3.30 -8.62 9.03
CA LYS A 16 4.11 -7.62 8.32
C LYS A 16 4.32 -7.94 6.83
N TYR A 17 4.43 -9.22 6.47
CA TYR A 17 4.71 -9.63 5.09
C TYR A 17 3.49 -9.42 4.20
N LEU A 18 2.31 -9.82 4.68
CA LEU A 18 1.04 -9.58 3.99
C LEU A 18 0.79 -8.08 3.85
N GLY A 19 1.03 -7.29 4.90
CA GLY A 19 0.90 -5.84 4.84
C GLY A 19 1.77 -5.23 3.74
N VAL A 20 3.04 -5.62 3.65
CA VAL A 20 3.93 -5.17 2.58
C VAL A 20 3.42 -5.57 1.18
N LEU A 21 2.92 -6.80 1.01
CA LEU A 21 2.35 -7.26 -0.27
C LEU A 21 1.10 -6.45 -0.66
N VAL A 22 0.22 -6.15 0.30
CA VAL A 22 -0.98 -5.34 0.08
C VAL A 22 -0.60 -3.93 -0.32
N ALA A 23 0.30 -3.27 0.42
CA ALA A 23 0.77 -1.92 0.10
C ALA A 23 1.44 -1.87 -1.28
N ALA A 24 2.29 -2.85 -1.61
CA ALA A 24 2.93 -2.92 -2.92
C ALA A 24 1.93 -3.11 -4.07
N LYS A 25 0.92 -3.98 -3.89
CA LYS A 25 -0.15 -4.16 -4.88
C LYS A 25 -0.97 -2.88 -5.04
N TYR A 26 -1.31 -2.22 -3.95
CA TYR A 26 -2.05 -0.97 -3.98
C TYR A 26 -1.26 0.16 -4.65
N ALA A 27 0.04 0.27 -4.39
CA ALA A 27 0.91 1.24 -5.08
C ALA A 27 0.93 1.03 -6.60
N ARG A 28 0.88 -0.22 -7.09
CA ARG A 28 0.75 -0.51 -8.53
C ARG A 28 -0.58 -0.02 -9.09
N VAL A 29 -1.68 -0.25 -8.37
CA VAL A 29 -3.00 0.26 -8.77
C VAL A 29 -3.02 1.79 -8.82
N LEU A 30 -2.38 2.47 -7.87
CA LEU A 30 -2.23 3.93 -7.91
C LEU A 30 -1.43 4.37 -9.14
N ASN A 31 -0.34 3.67 -9.46
CA ASN A 31 0.50 3.98 -10.61
C ASN A 31 -0.23 3.76 -11.95
N GLU A 32 -1.05 2.73 -12.05
CA GLU A 32 -1.88 2.49 -13.25
C GLU A 32 -2.93 3.60 -13.45
N ARG A 33 -3.37 4.26 -12.36
CA ARG A 33 -4.33 5.37 -12.41
C ARG A 33 -3.69 6.72 -12.71
N THR A 34 -2.37 6.86 -12.59
CA THR A 34 -1.70 8.13 -12.90
C THR A 34 -1.60 8.32 -14.42
N LEU A 35 -2.28 9.35 -14.93
CA LEU A 35 -2.29 9.70 -16.36
C LEU A 35 -0.98 10.40 -16.77
N PRO A 36 -0.50 10.21 -18.01
CA PRO A 36 0.62 10.98 -18.56
C PRO A 36 0.30 12.48 -18.54
N GLY A 37 1.16 13.28 -17.91
CA GLY A 37 1.00 14.75 -17.83
C GLY A 37 0.26 15.27 -16.60
N MET A 38 -0.28 14.39 -15.73
CA MET A 38 -0.70 14.81 -14.39
C MET A 38 0.52 15.24 -13.56
N ARG A 39 0.33 16.24 -12.68
CA ARG A 39 1.32 16.53 -11.63
C ARG A 39 1.60 15.23 -10.87
N GLY A 40 2.87 14.88 -10.79
CA GLY A 40 3.31 13.72 -10.04
C GLY A 40 2.86 13.83 -8.57
N PRO A 41 2.63 12.69 -7.90
CA PRO A 41 2.23 12.69 -6.50
C PRO A 41 3.31 13.37 -5.64
N GLU A 42 2.88 14.11 -4.62
CA GLU A 42 3.77 14.83 -3.69
C GLU A 42 4.74 13.88 -2.97
N LYS A 43 4.27 12.65 -2.69
CA LYS A 43 5.07 11.57 -2.12
C LYS A 43 5.19 10.42 -3.12
N LYS A 44 6.24 9.60 -2.99
CA LYS A 44 6.35 8.36 -3.77
C LYS A 44 5.13 7.48 -3.47
N LEU A 45 4.54 6.88 -4.51
CA LEU A 45 3.33 6.05 -4.39
C LEU A 45 3.49 4.88 -3.40
N THR A 46 4.70 4.34 -3.27
CA THR A 46 5.00 3.30 -2.29
C THR A 46 4.96 3.82 -0.85
N THR A 47 5.42 5.04 -0.61
CA THR A 47 5.34 5.71 0.69
C THR A 47 3.89 6.03 1.04
N GLN A 48 3.13 6.58 0.08
CA GLN A 48 1.71 6.84 0.25
C GLN A 48 0.92 5.55 0.55
N ALA A 49 1.20 4.47 -0.19
CA ALA A 49 0.53 3.19 0.02
C ALA A 49 0.82 2.57 1.39
N LEU A 50 2.06 2.69 1.89
CA LEU A 50 2.39 2.23 3.24
C LEU A 50 1.72 3.11 4.29
N GLU A 51 1.73 4.44 4.12
CA GLU A 51 1.08 5.39 5.02
C GLU A 51 -0.41 5.08 5.17
N GLN A 52 -1.11 4.88 4.05
CA GLN A 52 -2.53 4.53 4.05
C GLN A 52 -2.82 3.14 4.61
N LEU A 53 -1.87 2.20 4.53
CA LEU A 53 -2.01 0.90 5.20
C LEU A 53 -1.89 1.08 6.71
N THR A 54 -0.86 1.78 7.18
CA THR A 54 -0.58 2.01 8.60
C THR A 54 -1.55 2.97 9.27
N SER A 55 -2.30 3.77 8.52
CA SER A 55 -3.40 4.59 9.06
C SER A 55 -4.74 3.83 9.10
N GLY A 56 -4.79 2.60 8.57
CA GLY A 56 -6.02 1.81 8.46
C GLY A 56 -7.00 2.29 7.38
N GLU A 57 -6.57 3.19 6.49
CA GLU A 57 -7.38 3.65 5.35
C GLU A 57 -7.57 2.56 4.30
N ILE A 58 -6.61 1.65 4.15
CA ILE A 58 -6.70 0.52 3.21
C ILE A 58 -7.46 -0.63 3.84
N LYS A 59 -8.67 -0.89 3.33
CA LYS A 59 -9.41 -2.13 3.58
C LYS A 59 -9.13 -3.13 2.47
N TYR A 60 -8.74 -4.35 2.85
CA TYR A 60 -8.47 -5.43 1.90
C TYR A 60 -9.05 -6.75 2.37
N HIS A 61 -9.28 -7.66 1.42
CA HIS A 61 -9.67 -9.03 1.69
C HIS A 61 -8.84 -9.97 0.83
N VAL A 62 -8.33 -11.04 1.44
CA VAL A 62 -7.54 -12.06 0.74
C VAL A 62 -8.52 -13.07 0.13
N THR A 63 -8.65 -13.03 -1.19
CA THR A 63 -9.46 -14.00 -1.94
C THR A 63 -8.59 -15.11 -2.49
N THR A 64 -9.12 -16.32 -2.52
CA THR A 64 -8.47 -17.45 -3.20
C THR A 64 -8.57 -17.24 -4.72
N ARG A 65 -7.51 -17.58 -5.45
CA ARG A 65 -7.55 -17.58 -6.92
C ARG A 65 -8.45 -18.73 -7.37
N ARG A 66 -9.53 -18.42 -8.10
CA ARG A 66 -10.35 -19.45 -8.77
C ARG A 66 -9.48 -20.11 -9.85
N ARG A 67 -9.45 -21.45 -9.87
CA ARG A 67 -8.74 -22.25 -10.88
C ARG A 67 -9.47 -22.20 -12.20
#